data_AF-A0A939WYY1-F1
#
_entry.id   AF-A0A939WYY1-F1
#
_cell.length_a   1.000
_cell.length_b   1.000
_cell.length_c   1.000
_cell.angle_alpha   90.00
_cell.angle_beta   90.00
_cell.angle_gamma   90.00
#
_symmetry.space_group_name_H-M   'P 1'
#
loop_
_entity.id
_entity.type
_entity.pdbx_description
1 polymer ?
#
loop_
_entity_poly.entity_id
_entity_poly.type
_entity_poly.pdbx_seq_one_letter_code
_entity_poly.pdbx_strand_id
1 'polypeptide(L)'
;MLENNDTTTKFQGSLLVEEARPEKGFFIKSKERCFSLRDDKWHSKFSWEPVVVGDLWADETDGKCQMHFMVRMADGTRFQVDQPISRQRYNLFVGYKLDTHRVDLIEKVLHGNKSGLCIRKWIATELLHMKVTKRLLDELRAGAKKCGQSLSQYCISLLSGKRPRAAFSEEELELLRNLKKERADVLLMFNAMIAEFAGLPDAERMRVV
;
A
#
# COMPACT_ATOMS: atom_id res chain seq x y z
N MET A 1 30.91 -22.94 8.57
CA MET A 1 29.46 -22.76 8.78
C MET A 1 29.11 -21.43 8.12
N LEU A 2 28.44 -21.47 6.99
CA LEU A 2 28.04 -20.27 6.25
C LEU A 2 26.82 -19.67 6.96
N GLU A 3 26.98 -18.46 7.47
CA GLU A 3 25.90 -17.65 8.04
C GLU A 3 24.94 -17.26 6.90
N ASN A 4 23.76 -17.87 6.85
CA ASN A 4 22.66 -17.39 6.03
C ASN A 4 22.12 -16.09 6.64
N ASN A 5 22.60 -14.95 6.12
CA ASN A 5 21.94 -13.66 6.31
C ASN A 5 20.67 -13.59 5.44
N ASP A 6 19.64 -14.37 5.81
CA ASP A 6 18.30 -14.22 5.24
C ASP A 6 17.63 -12.99 5.87
N THR A 7 17.93 -11.82 5.32
CA THR A 7 17.17 -10.58 5.58
C THR A 7 15.84 -10.61 4.83
N THR A 8 14.99 -11.58 5.14
CA THR A 8 13.62 -11.63 4.63
C THR A 8 12.83 -10.47 5.24
N THR A 9 12.65 -9.39 4.48
CA THR A 9 11.94 -8.22 4.98
C THR A 9 10.44 -8.53 5.04
N LYS A 10 9.90 -8.61 6.27
CA LYS A 10 8.49 -8.84 6.54
C LYS A 10 7.76 -7.52 6.76
N PHE A 11 6.56 -7.42 6.19
CA PHE A 11 5.68 -6.26 6.32
C PHE A 11 4.32 -6.70 6.85
N GLN A 12 3.63 -5.80 7.55
CA GLN A 12 2.20 -5.98 7.82
C GLN A 12 1.41 -5.57 6.57
N GLY A 13 0.96 -6.54 5.78
CA GLY A 13 0.37 -6.32 4.46
C GLY A 13 -0.85 -5.40 4.49
N SER A 14 -1.83 -5.69 5.35
CA SER A 14 -3.04 -4.86 5.48
C SER A 14 -2.72 -3.43 5.94
N LEU A 15 -1.78 -3.27 6.88
CA LEU A 15 -1.36 -1.95 7.35
C LEU A 15 -0.67 -1.16 6.22
N LEU A 16 0.22 -1.82 5.46
CA LEU A 16 0.89 -1.22 4.30
C LEU A 16 -0.11 -0.67 3.27
N VAL A 17 -1.15 -1.45 2.97
CA VAL A 17 -2.22 -1.00 2.05
C VAL A 17 -3.02 0.14 2.67
N GLU A 18 -3.36 0.07 3.95
CA GLU A 18 -4.13 1.10 4.65
C GLU A 18 -3.41 2.46 4.72
N GLU A 19 -2.09 2.44 4.96
CA GLU A 19 -1.27 3.65 5.02
C GLU A 19 -1.06 4.27 3.63
N ALA A 20 -0.83 3.44 2.61
CA ALA A 20 -0.55 3.92 1.26
C ALA A 20 -1.82 4.24 0.45
N ARG A 21 -2.91 3.48 0.65
CA ARG A 21 -4.18 3.53 -0.10
C ARG A 21 -5.36 3.19 0.82
N PRO A 22 -5.78 4.12 1.69
CA PRO A 22 -6.80 3.86 2.72
C PRO A 22 -8.17 3.47 2.16
N GLU A 23 -8.43 3.75 0.89
CA GLU A 23 -9.65 3.35 0.18
C GLU A 23 -9.65 1.90 -0.30
N LYS A 24 -8.53 1.18 -0.18
CA LYS A 24 -8.38 -0.20 -0.63
C LYS A 24 -8.14 -1.17 0.54
N GLY A 25 -8.34 -2.46 0.28
CA GLY A 25 -8.07 -3.55 1.20
C GLY A 25 -7.83 -4.86 0.46
N PHE A 26 -7.41 -5.90 1.18
CA PHE A 26 -7.29 -7.24 0.62
C PHE A 26 -8.64 -7.96 0.60
N PHE A 27 -8.89 -8.67 -0.49
CA PHE A 27 -10.09 -9.48 -0.67
C PHE A 27 -9.72 -10.84 -1.23
N ILE A 28 -10.39 -11.89 -0.76
CA ILE A 28 -10.32 -13.22 -1.34
C ILE A 28 -11.62 -13.56 -2.06
N LYS A 29 -11.49 -14.26 -3.18
CA LYS A 29 -12.61 -14.76 -3.96
C LYS A 29 -13.24 -15.95 -3.24
N SER A 30 -14.45 -15.78 -2.74
CA SER A 30 -15.25 -16.88 -2.21
C SER A 30 -16.26 -17.37 -3.26
N LYS A 31 -16.64 -18.63 -3.14
CA LYS A 31 -17.64 -19.28 -3.98
C LYS A 31 -18.70 -19.88 -3.08
N GLU A 32 -19.85 -19.27 -3.03
CA GLU A 32 -21.02 -19.82 -2.35
C GLU A 32 -21.85 -20.64 -3.34
N ARG A 33 -22.39 -21.76 -2.86
CA ARG A 33 -23.41 -22.53 -3.57
C ARG A 33 -24.76 -22.19 -2.99
N CYS A 34 -25.65 -21.66 -3.82
CA CYS A 34 -27.03 -21.38 -3.45
C CYS A 34 -27.96 -22.28 -4.25
N PHE A 35 -28.94 -22.87 -3.58
CA PHE A 35 -30.00 -23.60 -4.25
C PHE A 35 -31.09 -22.61 -4.66
N SER A 36 -31.46 -22.61 -5.95
CA SER A 36 -32.55 -21.78 -6.45
C SER A 36 -33.82 -22.62 -6.49
N LEU A 37 -34.79 -22.22 -5.66
CA LEU A 37 -36.13 -22.82 -5.64
C LEU A 37 -36.93 -22.55 -6.93
N ARG A 38 -36.45 -21.65 -7.79
CA ARG A 38 -37.16 -21.22 -9.01
C ARG A 38 -36.92 -22.16 -10.19
N ASP A 39 -35.75 -22.79 -10.24
CA ASP A 39 -35.33 -23.69 -11.32
C ASP A 39 -34.78 -25.02 -10.81
N ASP A 40 -34.97 -25.30 -9.51
CA ASP A 40 -34.60 -26.54 -8.80
C ASP A 40 -33.13 -26.95 -9.01
N LYS A 41 -32.25 -25.94 -9.05
CA LYS A 41 -30.83 -26.11 -9.40
C LYS A 41 -29.90 -25.40 -8.44
N TRP A 42 -28.70 -25.98 -8.31
CA TRP A 42 -27.59 -25.39 -7.59
C TRP A 42 -26.86 -24.38 -8.47
N HIS A 43 -26.83 -23.13 -8.03
CA HIS A 43 -26.06 -22.05 -8.64
C HIS A 43 -24.82 -21.75 -7.81
N SER A 44 -23.77 -21.29 -8.48
CA SER A 44 -22.57 -20.79 -7.81
C SER A 44 -22.54 -19.27 -7.90
N LYS A 45 -22.53 -18.60 -6.75
CA LYS A 45 -22.33 -17.17 -6.65
C LYS A 45 -20.90 -16.91 -6.21
N PHE A 46 -20.20 -16.05 -6.94
CA PHE A 46 -18.88 -15.59 -6.54
C PHE A 46 -19.00 -14.25 -5.82
N SER A 47 -18.33 -14.15 -4.68
CA SER A 47 -18.19 -12.92 -3.90
C SER A 47 -16.73 -12.65 -3.58
N TRP A 48 -16.46 -11.43 -3.17
CA TRP A 48 -15.15 -11.00 -2.71
C TRP A 48 -15.28 -10.65 -1.25
N GLU A 49 -14.63 -11.43 -0.40
CA GLU A 49 -14.70 -11.27 1.04
C GLU A 49 -13.46 -10.52 1.52
N PRO A 50 -13.64 -9.53 2.41
CA PRO A 50 -12.50 -8.81 2.97
C PRO A 50 -11.67 -9.74 3.85
N VAL A 51 -10.35 -9.63 3.74
CA VAL A 51 -9.40 -10.40 4.55
C VAL A 51 -8.32 -9.50 5.13
N VAL A 52 -7.71 -9.97 6.22
CA VAL A 52 -6.54 -9.31 6.80
C VAL A 52 -5.30 -10.07 6.34
N VAL A 53 -4.35 -9.37 5.72
CA VAL A 53 -3.01 -9.90 5.46
C VAL A 53 -2.10 -9.40 6.57
N GLY A 54 -1.63 -10.34 7.40
CA GLY A 54 -0.64 -10.07 8.43
C GLY A 54 0.73 -9.96 7.79
N ASP A 55 1.58 -10.97 8.01
CA ASP A 55 2.92 -10.99 7.43
C ASP A 55 2.88 -11.15 5.91
N LEU A 56 3.55 -10.22 5.23
CA LEU A 56 3.82 -10.19 3.81
C LEU A 56 5.33 -10.14 3.61
N TRP A 57 5.89 -11.07 2.85
CA TRP A 57 7.30 -11.04 2.51
C TRP A 57 7.56 -11.62 1.12
N ALA A 58 8.77 -11.43 0.64
CA ALA A 58 9.25 -12.12 -0.55
C ALA A 58 10.60 -12.74 -0.25
N ASP A 59 10.83 -13.93 -0.79
CA ASP A 59 12.10 -14.63 -0.71
C ASP A 59 12.50 -15.20 -2.07
N GLU A 60 13.69 -15.77 -2.10
CA GLU A 60 14.20 -16.53 -3.23
C GLU A 60 14.72 -17.87 -2.73
N THR A 61 14.09 -18.93 -3.20
CA THR A 61 14.52 -20.30 -2.94
C THR A 61 14.73 -21.00 -4.27
N ASP A 62 15.85 -21.70 -4.43
CA ASP A 62 16.20 -22.46 -5.64
C ASP A 62 16.11 -21.64 -6.95
N GLY A 63 16.52 -20.37 -6.91
CA GLY A 63 16.49 -19.44 -8.05
C GLY A 63 15.09 -18.98 -8.47
N LYS A 64 14.05 -19.29 -7.68
CA LYS A 64 12.67 -18.85 -7.89
C LYS A 64 12.29 -17.83 -6.83
N CYS A 65 11.81 -16.67 -7.26
CA CYS A 65 11.30 -15.67 -6.33
C CYS A 65 9.83 -15.91 -6.03
N GLN A 66 9.47 -15.88 -4.75
CA GLN A 66 8.10 -15.99 -4.29
C GLN A 66 7.72 -14.84 -3.38
N MET A 67 6.44 -14.51 -3.37
CA MET A 67 5.83 -13.55 -2.46
C MET A 67 4.75 -14.25 -1.66
N HIS A 68 4.86 -14.17 -0.34
CA HIS A 68 4.07 -14.92 0.61
C HIS A 68 3.13 -13.98 1.36
N PHE A 69 1.87 -14.39 1.45
CA PHE A 69 0.82 -13.62 2.09
C PHE A 69 0.20 -14.46 3.21
N MET A 70 0.38 -14.05 4.46
CA MET A 70 -0.29 -14.69 5.60
C MET A 70 -1.70 -14.11 5.75
N VAL A 71 -2.69 -14.81 5.21
CA VAL A 71 -4.09 -14.38 5.16
C VAL A 71 -4.84 -14.85 6.40
N ARG A 72 -5.66 -13.95 6.95
CA ARG A 72 -6.60 -14.21 8.03
C ARG A 72 -8.01 -13.80 7.60
N MET A 73 -8.93 -14.75 7.69
CA MET A 73 -10.36 -14.56 7.43
C MET A 73 -11.07 -14.00 8.68
N ALA A 74 -12.28 -13.48 8.51
CA ALA A 74 -13.09 -12.93 9.59
C ALA A 74 -13.50 -13.96 10.66
N ASP A 75 -13.67 -15.23 10.25
CA ASP A 75 -13.96 -16.37 11.13
C ASP A 75 -12.75 -16.84 11.96
N GLY A 76 -11.58 -16.21 11.77
CA GLY A 76 -10.33 -16.55 12.45
C GLY A 76 -9.45 -17.55 11.69
N THR A 77 -9.92 -18.12 10.58
CA THR A 77 -9.14 -19.04 9.73
C THR A 77 -7.87 -18.35 9.20
N ARG A 78 -6.74 -19.07 9.22
CA ARG A 78 -5.44 -18.55 8.75
C ARG A 78 -4.82 -19.50 7.74
N PHE A 79 -4.28 -18.96 6.66
CA PHE A 79 -3.56 -19.72 5.64
C PHE A 79 -2.57 -18.83 4.90
N GLN A 80 -1.58 -19.47 4.26
CA GLN A 80 -0.60 -18.78 3.44
C GLN A 80 -0.98 -18.87 1.96
N VAL A 81 -0.81 -17.76 1.23
CA VAL A 81 -0.93 -17.72 -0.23
C VAL A 81 0.42 -17.37 -0.81
N ASP A 82 0.95 -18.23 -1.67
CA ASP A 82 2.27 -18.07 -2.28
C ASP A 82 2.12 -17.70 -3.75
N GLN A 83 2.72 -16.60 -4.15
CA GLN A 83 2.62 -16.06 -5.51
C GLN A 83 4.00 -15.97 -6.15
N PRO A 84 4.18 -16.52 -7.36
CA PRO A 84 5.42 -16.29 -8.09
C PRO A 84 5.55 -14.80 -8.43
N ILE A 85 6.77 -14.29 -8.25
CA ILE A 85 7.13 -12.92 -8.61
C ILE A 85 8.35 -12.96 -9.53
N SER A 86 8.41 -12.07 -10.53
CA SER A 86 9.59 -12.01 -11.39
C SER A 86 10.79 -11.46 -10.63
N ARG A 87 12.00 -11.87 -11.01
CA ARG A 87 13.26 -11.38 -10.43
C ARG A 87 13.34 -9.85 -10.38
N GLN A 88 12.96 -9.19 -11.47
CA GLN A 88 12.92 -7.74 -11.54
C GLN A 88 11.99 -7.14 -10.48
N ARG A 89 10.78 -7.68 -10.31
CA ARG A 89 9.82 -7.18 -9.32
C ARG A 89 10.23 -7.52 -7.89
N TYR A 90 10.88 -8.66 -7.67
CA TYR A 90 11.48 -9.02 -6.39
C TYR A 90 12.53 -7.99 -5.95
N ASN A 91 13.49 -7.67 -6.83
CA ASN A 91 14.53 -6.67 -6.54
C ASN A 91 13.93 -5.31 -6.22
N LEU A 92 12.88 -4.91 -6.94
CA LEU A 92 12.15 -3.67 -6.69
C LEU A 92 11.41 -3.72 -5.34
N PHE A 93 10.77 -4.83 -4.99
CA PHE A 93 10.05 -4.99 -3.72
C PHE A 93 10.99 -4.87 -2.52
N VAL A 94 12.16 -5.51 -2.60
CA VAL A 94 13.20 -5.44 -1.56
C VAL A 94 13.85 -4.04 -1.51
N GLY A 95 14.11 -3.44 -2.67
CA GLY A 95 14.84 -2.17 -2.76
C GLY A 95 14.02 -0.90 -2.49
N TYR A 96 12.72 -0.90 -2.78
CA TYR A 96 11.88 0.29 -2.54
C TYR A 96 11.59 0.46 -1.05
N LYS A 97 11.71 1.70 -0.56
CA LYS A 97 11.29 2.11 0.79
C LYS A 97 9.93 2.84 0.81
N LEU A 98 9.37 3.17 -0.36
CA LEU A 98 8.10 3.89 -0.48
C LEU A 98 6.93 2.91 -0.60
N ASP A 99 5.98 3.04 0.32
CA ASP A 99 4.89 2.08 0.50
C ASP A 99 3.89 2.06 -0.67
N THR A 100 3.67 3.19 -1.35
CA THR A 100 2.78 3.27 -2.52
C THR A 100 3.26 2.40 -3.70
N HIS A 101 4.56 2.44 -4.02
CA HIS A 101 5.13 1.61 -5.07
C HIS A 101 5.14 0.13 -4.70
N ARG A 102 5.31 -0.21 -3.41
CA ARG A 102 5.15 -1.60 -2.94
C ARG A 102 3.73 -2.11 -3.15
N VAL A 103 2.73 -1.30 -2.81
CA VAL A 103 1.31 -1.66 -3.06
C VAL A 103 1.03 -1.88 -4.54
N ASP A 104 1.56 -1.03 -5.44
CA ASP A 104 1.42 -1.25 -6.90
C ASP A 104 2.07 -2.55 -7.37
N LEU A 105 3.24 -2.90 -6.83
CA LEU A 105 3.92 -4.16 -7.15
C LEU A 105 3.09 -5.36 -6.67
N ILE A 106 2.57 -5.30 -5.45
CA ILE A 106 1.70 -6.34 -4.86
C ILE A 106 0.45 -6.53 -5.73
N GLU A 107 -0.23 -5.43 -6.09
CA GLU A 107 -1.44 -5.47 -6.92
C GLU A 107 -1.14 -6.13 -8.29
N LYS A 108 0.00 -5.83 -8.91
CA LYS A 108 0.46 -6.46 -10.17
C LYS A 108 0.81 -7.95 -10.01
N VAL A 109 1.35 -8.37 -8.87
CA VAL A 109 1.65 -9.78 -8.59
C VAL A 109 0.36 -10.57 -8.40
N LEU A 110 -0.60 -10.03 -7.64
CA LEU A 110 -1.88 -10.67 -7.40
C LEU A 110 -2.75 -10.75 -8.66
N HIS A 111 -2.76 -9.70 -9.49
CA HIS A 111 -3.54 -9.70 -10.74
C HIS A 111 -3.05 -10.71 -11.77
N GLY A 112 -1.74 -10.99 -11.80
CA GLY A 112 -1.15 -11.93 -12.75
C GLY A 112 -1.40 -13.40 -12.42
N ASN A 113 -1.96 -13.71 -11.25
CA ASN A 113 -2.01 -15.06 -10.70
C ASN A 113 -3.43 -15.48 -10.30
N LYS A 114 -3.68 -16.81 -10.27
CA LYS A 114 -5.02 -17.39 -10.06
C LYS A 114 -5.36 -17.71 -8.60
N SER A 115 -4.70 -17.08 -7.62
CA SER A 115 -4.94 -17.37 -6.20
C SER A 115 -6.30 -16.91 -5.68
N GLY A 116 -6.96 -16.00 -6.40
CA GLY A 116 -8.20 -15.39 -5.93
C GLY A 116 -7.97 -14.41 -4.78
N LEU A 117 -6.74 -14.09 -4.38
CA LEU A 117 -6.42 -12.96 -3.51
C LEU A 117 -6.19 -11.71 -4.37
N CYS A 118 -6.73 -10.56 -3.98
CA CYS A 118 -6.50 -9.31 -4.69
C CYS A 118 -6.62 -8.10 -3.75
N ILE A 119 -6.18 -6.95 -4.23
CA ILE A 119 -6.44 -5.66 -3.58
C ILE A 119 -7.62 -5.00 -4.32
N ARG A 120 -8.67 -4.61 -3.60
CA ARG A 120 -9.82 -3.90 -4.19
C ARG A 120 -10.18 -2.69 -3.37
N LYS A 121 -10.91 -1.76 -4.00
CA LYS A 121 -11.52 -0.62 -3.31
C LYS A 121 -12.62 -1.12 -2.38
N TRP A 122 -12.68 -0.59 -1.16
CA TRP A 122 -13.82 -0.78 -0.28
C TRP A 122 -15.07 -0.21 -0.95
N ILE A 123 -16.10 -1.03 -1.08
CA ILE A 123 -17.42 -0.59 -1.55
C ILE A 123 -18.24 -0.32 -0.30
N ALA A 124 -18.80 0.89 -0.20
CA ALA A 124 -19.78 1.18 0.83
C ALA A 124 -21.03 0.34 0.56
N THR A 125 -21.30 -0.64 1.42
CA THR A 125 -22.45 -1.52 1.29
C THR A 125 -23.63 -1.08 2.15
N GLU A 126 -23.37 -0.29 3.20
CA GLU A 126 -24.35 0.10 4.21
C GLU A 126 -24.35 1.62 4.42
N LEU A 127 -25.53 2.19 4.67
CA LEU A 127 -25.70 3.61 4.97
C LEU A 127 -26.06 3.79 6.45
N LEU A 128 -25.25 4.58 7.17
CA LEU A 128 -25.51 4.93 8.56
C LEU A 128 -26.12 6.34 8.66
N HIS A 129 -27.35 6.43 9.16
CA HIS A 129 -27.99 7.70 9.52
C HIS A 129 -27.77 8.02 11.00
N MET A 130 -27.19 9.18 11.29
CA MET A 130 -26.96 9.64 12.67
C MET A 130 -27.64 10.98 12.92
N LYS A 131 -28.34 11.10 14.06
CA LYS A 131 -28.80 12.38 14.59
C LYS A 131 -27.74 12.92 15.55
N VAL A 132 -27.34 14.17 15.34
CA VAL A 132 -26.35 14.87 16.18
C VAL A 132 -26.88 16.23 16.59
N THR A 133 -26.38 16.76 17.71
CA THR A 133 -26.68 18.13 18.10
C THR A 133 -25.99 19.12 17.16
N LYS A 134 -26.52 20.35 17.06
CA LYS A 134 -25.91 21.41 16.24
C LYS A 134 -24.45 21.68 16.66
N ARG A 135 -24.20 21.73 17.98
CA ARG A 135 -22.86 21.90 18.54
C ARG A 135 -21.88 20.83 18.04
N LEU A 136 -22.26 19.56 18.13
CA LEU A 136 -21.40 18.45 17.69
C LEU A 136 -21.17 18.50 16.16
N LEU A 137 -22.20 18.85 15.39
CA LEU A 137 -22.06 19.00 13.94
C LEU A 137 -21.05 20.10 13.57
N ASP A 138 -21.07 21.23 14.26
CA ASP A 138 -20.15 22.33 14.04
C ASP A 138 -18.70 21.95 14.43
N GLU A 139 -18.52 21.23 15.54
CA GLU A 139 -17.22 20.68 15.96
C GLU A 139 -16.66 19.70 14.90
N LEU A 140 -17.47 18.76 14.40
CA LEU A 140 -17.06 17.80 13.36
C LEU A 140 -16.71 18.49 12.03
N ARG A 141 -17.48 19.51 11.63
CA ARG A 141 -17.20 20.29 10.41
C ARG A 141 -15.90 21.07 10.50
N ALA A 142 -15.64 21.70 11.65
CA ALA A 142 -14.38 22.40 11.90
C ALA A 142 -13.18 21.45 11.85
N GLY A 143 -13.29 20.27 12.48
CA GLY A 143 -12.28 19.22 12.44
C GLY A 143 -12.02 18.71 11.02
N ALA A 144 -13.08 18.39 10.27
CA ALA A 144 -12.97 17.94 8.89
C ALA A 144 -12.25 18.96 8.00
N LYS A 145 -12.60 20.25 8.13
CA LYS A 145 -11.94 21.35 7.41
C LYS A 145 -10.45 21.45 7.76
N LYS A 146 -10.08 21.36 9.04
CA LYS A 146 -8.68 21.39 9.50
C LYS A 146 -7.85 20.23 8.93
N CYS A 147 -8.48 19.08 8.74
CA CYS A 147 -7.85 17.88 8.18
C CYS A 147 -7.90 17.82 6.64
N GLY A 148 -8.53 18.79 5.96
CA GLY A 148 -8.70 18.74 4.51
C GLY A 148 -9.59 17.58 4.03
N GLN A 149 -10.52 17.11 4.86
CA GLN A 149 -11.38 15.96 4.59
C GLN A 149 -12.85 16.39 4.42
N SER A 150 -13.63 15.60 3.69
CA SER A 150 -15.10 15.72 3.76
C SER A 150 -15.61 15.32 5.15
N LEU A 151 -16.76 15.86 5.55
CA LEU A 151 -17.38 15.55 6.85
C LEU A 151 -17.54 14.02 7.04
N SER A 152 -18.01 13.31 6.02
CA SER A 152 -18.19 11.85 6.08
C SER A 152 -16.87 11.11 6.28
N GLN A 153 -15.81 11.47 5.54
CA GLN A 153 -14.49 10.86 5.69
C GLN A 153 -13.89 11.10 7.08
N TYR A 154 -14.08 12.31 7.61
CA TYR A 154 -13.62 12.67 8.96
C TYR A 154 -14.33 11.84 10.03
N CYS A 155 -15.67 11.74 9.95
CA CYS A 155 -16.46 10.91 10.86
C CYS A 155 -16.08 9.42 10.78
N ILE A 156 -15.91 8.87 9.58
CA ILE A 156 -15.48 7.47 9.39
C ILE A 156 -14.12 7.25 10.06
N SER A 157 -13.16 8.16 9.84
CA SER A 157 -11.82 8.05 10.44
C SER A 157 -11.88 8.04 11.96
N LEU A 158 -12.69 8.91 12.57
CA LEU A 158 -12.90 8.93 14.02
C LEU A 158 -13.56 7.64 14.54
N LEU A 159 -14.60 7.15 13.86
CA LEU A 159 -15.29 5.91 14.23
C LEU A 159 -14.39 4.68 14.10
N SER A 160 -13.44 4.69 13.17
CA SER A 160 -12.40 3.66 13.04
C SER A 160 -11.28 3.79 14.09
N GLY A 161 -11.41 4.68 15.08
CA GLY A 161 -10.40 4.90 16.14
C GLY A 161 -9.13 5.62 15.65
N LYS A 162 -9.12 6.13 14.42
CA LYS A 162 -7.98 6.86 13.86
C LYS A 162 -7.97 8.30 14.40
N ARG A 163 -6.79 8.92 14.38
CA ARG A 163 -6.60 10.34 14.67
C ARG A 163 -6.26 11.08 13.37
N PRO A 164 -7.24 11.70 12.70
CA PRO A 164 -6.99 12.46 11.48
C PRO A 164 -5.97 13.56 11.75
N ARG A 165 -4.93 13.65 10.89
CA ARG A 165 -3.90 14.68 11.01
C ARG A 165 -4.37 15.96 10.33
N ALA A 166 -3.91 17.11 10.82
CA ALA A 166 -4.17 18.38 10.15
C ALA A 166 -3.54 18.37 8.76
N ALA A 167 -4.21 18.97 7.78
CA ALA A 167 -3.62 19.18 6.47
C ALA A 167 -2.46 20.18 6.59
N PHE A 168 -1.44 20.01 5.74
CA PHE A 168 -0.40 21.02 5.61
C PHE A 168 -1.03 22.34 5.13
N SER A 169 -0.57 23.44 5.71
CA SER A 169 -0.83 24.78 5.21
C SER A 169 -0.19 24.98 3.83
N GLU A 170 -0.68 25.98 3.09
CA GLU A 170 -0.08 26.35 1.80
C GLU A 170 1.40 26.76 1.94
N GLU A 171 1.76 27.41 3.05
CA GLU A 171 3.14 27.78 3.39
C GLU A 171 4.02 26.54 3.60
N GLU A 172 3.55 25.55 4.36
CA GLU A 172 4.27 24.28 4.56
C GLU A 172 4.41 23.49 3.25
N LEU A 173 3.36 23.46 2.43
CA LEU A 173 3.41 22.83 1.11
C LEU A 173 4.43 23.51 0.19
N GLU A 174 4.52 24.84 0.23
CA GLU A 174 5.46 25.61 -0.56
C GLU A 174 6.91 25.36 -0.11
N LEU A 175 7.15 25.30 1.21
CA LEU A 175 8.45 24.93 1.76
C LEU A 175 8.87 23.51 1.32
N LEU A 176 7.96 22.55 1.36
CA LEU A 176 8.22 21.18 0.88
C LEU A 176 8.49 21.14 -0.63
N ARG A 177 7.83 21.97 -1.45
CA ARG A 177 8.09 22.08 -2.88
C ARG A 177 9.48 22.66 -3.15
N ASN A 178 9.86 23.70 -2.43
CA ASN A 178 11.18 24.34 -2.56
C ASN A 178 12.31 23.38 -2.20
N LEU A 179 12.20 22.65 -1.08
CA LEU A 179 13.16 21.61 -0.71
C LEU A 179 13.30 20.52 -1.78
N LYS A 180 12.19 20.11 -2.41
CA LYS A 180 12.21 19.13 -3.49
C LYS A 180 12.94 19.66 -4.73
N LYS A 181 12.76 20.94 -5.05
CA LYS A 181 13.41 21.62 -6.17
C LYS A 181 14.91 21.74 -5.93
N GLU A 182 15.32 22.23 -4.75
CA GLU A 182 16.73 22.32 -4.38
C GLU A 182 17.45 20.97 -4.47
N ARG A 183 16.81 19.88 -4.01
CA ARG A 183 17.36 18.53 -4.17
C ARG A 183 17.58 18.14 -5.64
N ALA A 184 16.65 18.50 -6.52
CA ALA A 184 16.78 18.22 -7.95
C ALA A 184 17.92 19.04 -8.58
N ASP A 185 18.03 20.32 -8.21
CA ASP A 185 19.08 21.22 -8.69
C ASP A 185 20.47 20.75 -8.25
N VAL A 186 20.62 20.31 -6.99
CA VAL A 186 21.87 19.71 -6.48
C VAL A 186 22.25 18.44 -7.23
N LEU A 187 21.28 17.56 -7.50
CA LEU A 187 21.54 16.34 -8.29
C LEU A 187 21.92 16.67 -9.73
N LEU A 188 21.31 17.70 -10.32
CA LEU A 188 21.65 18.17 -11.66
C LEU A 188 23.09 18.69 -11.72
N MET A 189 23.48 19.52 -10.74
CA MET A 189 24.85 20.02 -10.61
C MET A 189 25.86 18.89 -10.39
N PHE A 190 25.54 17.91 -9.55
CA PHE A 190 26.38 16.74 -9.33
C PHE A 190 26.61 15.94 -10.61
N ASN A 191 25.54 15.68 -11.38
CA ASN A 191 25.65 14.95 -12.65
C ASN A 191 26.41 15.75 -13.72
N ALA A 192 26.23 17.07 -13.77
CA ALA A 192 27.00 17.94 -14.65
C ALA A 192 28.49 17.90 -14.30
N MET A 193 28.84 17.96 -13.01
CA MET A 193 30.22 17.81 -12.55
C MET A 193 30.79 16.43 -12.92
N ILE A 194 30.03 15.34 -12.74
CA ILE A 194 30.48 14.00 -13.18
C ILE A 194 30.76 13.97 -14.68
N ALA A 195 29.89 14.55 -15.50
CA ALA A 195 30.07 14.57 -16.96
C ALA A 195 31.32 15.37 -17.37
N GLU A 196 31.55 16.53 -16.76
CA GLU A 196 32.77 17.33 -16.94
C GLU A 196 34.02 16.54 -16.51
N PHE A 197 34.00 15.92 -15.33
CA PHE A 197 35.14 15.12 -14.86
C PHE A 197 35.37 13.88 -15.73
N ALA A 198 34.33 13.24 -16.26
CA ALA A 198 34.45 12.08 -17.14
C ALA A 198 35.23 12.39 -18.43
N GLY A 199 35.19 13.64 -18.91
CA GLY A 199 35.93 14.10 -20.10
C GLY A 199 37.41 14.42 -19.84
N LEU A 200 37.84 14.54 -18.58
CA LEU A 200 39.23 14.84 -18.22
C LEU A 200 40.05 13.56 -18.00
N PRO A 201 41.34 13.52 -18.40
CA PRO A 201 42.27 12.47 -18.01
C PRO A 201 42.40 12.39 -16.48
N ASP A 202 42.63 11.20 -15.93
CA ASP A 202 42.69 10.97 -14.46
C ASP A 202 43.72 11.84 -13.72
N ALA A 203 44.75 12.34 -14.42
CA ALA A 203 45.76 13.23 -13.86
C ALA A 203 45.23 14.66 -13.58
N GLU A 204 44.15 15.07 -14.25
CA GLU A 204 43.58 16.43 -14.18
C GLU A 204 42.29 16.50 -13.36
N ARG A 205 41.73 15.36 -12.96
CA ARG A 205 40.59 15.30 -12.04
C ARG A 205 41.05 15.72 -10.65
N MET A 206 40.43 16.76 -10.07
CA MET A 206 40.75 17.22 -8.71
C MET A 206 40.67 16.05 -7.72
N ARG A 207 41.81 15.73 -7.08
CA ARG A 207 41.84 14.81 -5.94
C ARG A 207 41.25 15.54 -4.74
N VAL A 208 40.00 15.25 -4.44
CA VAL A 208 39.42 15.59 -3.13
C VAL A 208 40.12 14.69 -2.11
N VAL A 209 40.88 15.30 -1.19
CA VAL A 209 41.40 14.65 0.03
C VAL A 209 40.31 14.67 1.09
#